data_AF-A0A7C4BPU7-F1
#
_entry.id   AF-A0A7C4BPU7-F1
#
_cell.length_a   1.000
_cell.length_b   1.000
_cell.length_c   1.000
_cell.angle_alpha   90.00
_cell.angle_beta   90.00
_cell.angle_gamma   90.00
#
_symmetry.space_group_name_H-M   'P 1'
#
loop_
_entity.id
_entity.type
_entity.pdbx_description
1 polymer ?
#
loop_
_entity_poly.entity_id
_entity_poly.type
_entity_poly.pdbx_seq_one_letter_code
_entity_poly.pdbx_strand_id
1 'polypeptide(L)'
;EMFKHLGFYVTESSGHNSEYNWWFRKRPDLIEKYCTHGTGWNPGVYAYILKEYQGREGKWQDDIRKWLADGAPIDLNRGHEYAAHIANAWLGGDIFEFNGNVPNTNLITNLPEGACVEVPVYVDKGGLHPVHVGALPPQLVAMNHISVMVEEMAVEAALTGDPTLVFQSVLYDPLTAAVLSMAEIKDMVNEMLKQNKDYLPQFKHFEA
;
A
#
# COMPACT_ATOMS: atom_id res chain seq x y z
N GLU A 1 4.05 -15.24 -11.27
CA GLU A 1 2.92 -15.32 -12.22
C GLU A 1 2.80 -14.06 -13.06
N MET A 2 2.66 -12.88 -12.46
CA MET A 2 2.50 -11.63 -13.20
C MET A 2 3.61 -11.34 -14.22
N PHE A 3 4.89 -11.49 -13.87
CA PHE A 3 5.98 -11.32 -14.85
C PHE A 3 5.80 -12.21 -16.10
N LYS A 4 5.39 -13.48 -15.90
CA LYS A 4 5.21 -14.44 -17.01
C LYS A 4 4.09 -14.04 -17.97
N HIS A 5 3.06 -13.36 -17.49
CA HIS A 5 1.87 -13.02 -18.28
C HIS A 5 1.80 -11.55 -18.71
N LEU A 6 2.43 -10.64 -17.95
CA LEU A 6 2.41 -9.20 -18.21
C LEU A 6 3.71 -8.69 -18.83
N GLY A 7 4.81 -9.46 -18.74
CA GLY A 7 6.11 -9.14 -19.33
C GLY A 7 6.96 -8.14 -18.54
N PHE A 8 6.49 -7.67 -17.39
CA PHE A 8 7.19 -6.71 -16.53
C PHE A 8 7.40 -7.28 -15.13
N TYR A 9 8.59 -7.03 -14.58
CA TYR A 9 8.93 -7.47 -13.24
C TYR A 9 8.14 -6.64 -12.21
N VAL A 10 7.57 -7.32 -11.23
CA VAL A 10 6.87 -6.68 -10.11
C VAL A 10 7.89 -6.49 -9.00
N THR A 11 8.09 -5.25 -8.58
CA THR A 11 9.07 -4.89 -7.54
C THR A 11 8.52 -5.12 -6.13
N GLU A 12 7.21 -5.08 -5.95
CA GLU A 12 6.54 -5.38 -4.68
C GLU A 12 6.57 -6.88 -4.37
N SER A 13 6.60 -7.21 -3.07
CA SER A 13 6.51 -8.57 -2.56
C SER A 13 5.25 -9.30 -3.05
N SER A 14 5.38 -10.60 -3.29
CA SER A 14 4.26 -11.44 -3.76
C SER A 14 3.05 -11.40 -2.81
N GLY A 15 3.29 -11.28 -1.50
CA GLY A 15 2.24 -11.17 -0.49
C GLY A 15 1.38 -9.93 -0.69
N HIS A 16 1.97 -8.73 -0.65
CA HIS A 16 1.22 -7.49 -0.84
C HIS A 16 0.65 -7.38 -2.25
N ASN A 17 1.46 -7.70 -3.26
CA ASN A 17 1.01 -7.57 -4.63
C ASN A 17 -0.17 -8.50 -4.98
N SER A 18 -0.36 -9.59 -4.23
CA SER A 18 -1.55 -10.44 -4.40
C SER A 18 -2.87 -9.83 -3.89
N GLU A 19 -2.81 -8.71 -3.16
CA GLU A 19 -3.95 -7.98 -2.61
C GLU A 19 -4.50 -6.93 -3.60
N TYR A 20 -3.62 -6.33 -4.42
CA TYR A 20 -3.99 -5.27 -5.36
C TYR A 20 -4.65 -5.75 -6.66
N ASN A 21 -4.93 -7.05 -6.82
CA ASN A 21 -5.52 -7.57 -8.05
C ASN A 21 -6.42 -8.79 -7.83
N TRP A 22 -7.29 -9.01 -8.81
CA TRP A 22 -8.37 -10.00 -8.78
C TRP A 22 -7.92 -11.44 -9.13
N TRP A 23 -6.62 -11.71 -9.27
CA TRP A 23 -6.14 -12.98 -9.81
C TRP A 23 -5.84 -14.05 -8.75
N PHE A 24 -5.50 -13.66 -7.52
CA PHE A 24 -4.91 -14.60 -6.55
C PHE A 24 -5.84 -14.94 -5.38
N ARG A 25 -6.41 -13.94 -4.70
CA ARG A 25 -7.05 -14.11 -3.38
C ARG A 25 -8.56 -14.34 -3.42
N LYS A 26 -9.07 -15.10 -4.39
CA LYS A 26 -10.53 -15.28 -4.60
C LYS A 26 -11.08 -16.70 -4.55
N ARG A 27 -10.22 -17.72 -4.67
CA ARG A 27 -10.63 -19.13 -4.60
C ARG A 27 -9.65 -19.93 -3.74
N PRO A 28 -10.11 -20.95 -3.00
CA PRO A 28 -9.24 -21.77 -2.17
C PRO A 28 -8.05 -22.39 -2.93
N ASP A 29 -8.24 -22.84 -4.17
CA ASP A 29 -7.17 -23.43 -4.98
C ASP A 29 -6.09 -22.40 -5.39
N LEU A 30 -6.50 -21.15 -5.65
CA LEU A 30 -5.57 -20.07 -6.00
C LEU A 30 -4.82 -19.56 -4.77
N ILE A 31 -5.52 -19.43 -3.64
CA ILE A 31 -4.91 -19.07 -2.35
C ILE A 31 -3.85 -20.12 -1.98
N GLU A 32 -4.20 -21.41 -2.06
CA GLU A 32 -3.27 -22.49 -1.74
C GLU A 32 -2.02 -22.46 -2.63
N LYS A 33 -2.22 -22.26 -3.93
CA LYS A 33 -1.12 -22.24 -4.90
C LYS A 33 -0.21 -21.03 -4.78
N TYR A 34 -0.76 -19.84 -4.50
CA TYR A 34 -0.02 -18.58 -4.65
C TYR A 34 0.22 -17.82 -3.33
N CYS A 35 -0.53 -18.10 -2.26
CA CYS A 35 -0.56 -17.28 -1.04
C CYS A 35 -0.26 -18.06 0.26
N THR A 36 -0.17 -19.40 0.22
CA THR A 36 0.09 -20.21 1.43
C THR A 36 1.58 -20.48 1.65
N HIS A 37 2.31 -20.84 0.60
CA HIS A 37 3.66 -21.43 0.70
C HIS A 37 4.80 -20.48 0.31
N GLY A 38 4.52 -19.16 0.28
CA GLY A 38 5.55 -18.16 -0.01
C GLY A 38 6.67 -18.17 1.04
N THR A 39 7.90 -17.88 0.62
CA THR A 39 9.10 -17.85 1.49
C THR A 39 9.56 -16.44 1.86
N GLY A 40 8.84 -15.41 1.42
CA GLY A 40 9.12 -14.00 1.74
C GLY A 40 8.52 -13.57 3.09
N TRP A 41 8.78 -12.31 3.47
CA TRP A 41 8.30 -11.76 4.75
C TRP A 41 6.78 -11.81 4.89
N ASN A 42 6.03 -11.54 3.82
CA ASN A 42 4.59 -11.76 3.76
C ASN A 42 4.26 -12.84 2.73
N PRO A 43 3.90 -14.07 3.14
CA PRO A 43 3.55 -15.15 2.20
C PRO A 43 2.19 -14.96 1.53
N GLY A 44 1.35 -14.05 2.02
CA GLY A 44 -0.04 -13.87 1.60
C GLY A 44 -1.06 -14.63 2.44
N VAL A 45 -0.63 -15.16 3.60
CA VAL A 45 -1.49 -15.87 4.54
C VAL A 45 -2.54 -14.93 5.14
N TYR A 46 -3.75 -15.44 5.31
CA TYR A 46 -4.86 -14.69 5.90
C TYR A 46 -4.48 -14.03 7.24
N ALA A 47 -4.71 -12.72 7.30
CA ALA A 47 -4.44 -11.86 8.45
C ALA A 47 -2.99 -11.91 8.96
N TYR A 48 -2.01 -12.15 8.08
CA TYR A 48 -0.59 -12.27 8.45
C TYR A 48 -0.11 -11.10 9.33
N ILE A 49 -0.24 -9.87 8.84
CA ILE A 49 0.26 -8.68 9.57
C ILE A 49 -0.46 -8.44 10.90
N LEU A 50 -1.77 -8.72 10.94
CA LEU A 50 -2.55 -8.60 12.17
C LEU A 50 -2.04 -9.57 13.25
N LYS A 51 -1.73 -10.82 12.86
CA LYS A 51 -1.18 -11.83 13.77
C LYS A 51 0.22 -11.43 14.26
N GLU A 52 1.05 -10.85 13.41
CA GLU A 52 2.37 -10.31 13.80
C GLU A 52 2.21 -9.20 14.85
N TYR A 53 1.28 -8.26 14.64
CA TYR A 53 1.01 -7.19 15.62
C TYR A 53 0.46 -7.74 16.93
N GLN A 54 -0.51 -8.65 16.90
CA GLN A 54 -1.05 -9.32 18.09
C GLN A 54 0.03 -10.12 18.84
N GLY A 55 0.99 -10.72 18.14
CA GLY A 55 2.10 -11.44 18.74
C GLY A 55 3.04 -10.53 19.56
N ARG A 56 3.19 -9.27 19.14
CA ARG A 56 4.02 -8.24 19.82
C ARG A 56 3.24 -7.38 20.81
N GLU A 57 1.91 -7.41 20.73
CA GLU A 57 1.03 -6.65 21.60
C GLU A 57 1.32 -6.95 23.08
N GLY A 58 1.44 -5.90 23.88
CA GLY A 58 1.76 -6.01 25.30
C GLY A 58 3.18 -6.45 25.66
N LYS A 59 4.02 -6.85 24.69
CA LYS A 59 5.38 -7.37 24.95
C LYS A 59 6.51 -6.51 24.39
N TRP A 60 6.22 -5.73 23.34
CA TRP A 60 7.26 -4.96 22.64
C TRP A 60 8.10 -4.05 23.55
N GLN A 61 7.51 -3.47 24.61
CA GLN A 61 8.24 -2.62 25.55
C GLN A 61 9.24 -3.42 26.37
N ASP A 62 8.84 -4.60 26.84
CA ASP A 62 9.69 -5.47 27.64
C ASP A 62 10.79 -6.10 26.79
N ASP A 63 10.49 -6.46 25.54
CA ASP A 63 11.47 -6.92 24.57
C ASP A 63 12.54 -5.85 24.32
N ILE A 64 12.15 -4.59 24.15
CA ILE A 64 13.09 -3.46 23.97
C ILE A 64 13.90 -3.22 25.25
N ARG A 65 13.27 -3.23 26.44
CA ARG A 65 13.98 -3.08 27.72
C ARG A 65 15.01 -4.19 27.91
N LYS A 66 14.65 -5.44 27.59
CA LYS A 66 15.54 -6.58 27.64
C LYS A 66 16.70 -6.44 26.66
N TRP A 67 16.41 -6.11 25.40
CA TRP A 67 17.44 -5.89 24.38
C TRP A 67 18.45 -4.80 24.79
N LEU A 68 17.98 -3.71 25.39
CA LEU A 68 18.86 -2.65 25.93
C LEU A 68 19.68 -3.13 27.15
N ALA A 69 19.08 -3.95 28.02
CA ALA A 69 19.74 -4.48 29.21
C ALA A 69 20.77 -5.57 28.90
N ASP A 70 20.62 -6.29 27.77
CA ASP A 70 21.54 -7.33 27.31
C ASP A 70 22.95 -6.77 27.03
N GLY A 71 23.11 -5.46 26.88
CA GLY A 71 24.41 -4.78 26.86
C GLY A 71 25.27 -5.08 25.63
N ALA A 72 24.71 -5.76 24.62
CA ALA A 72 25.36 -5.97 23.34
C ALA A 72 25.65 -4.62 22.67
N PRO A 73 26.80 -4.45 21.98
CA PRO A 73 27.08 -3.24 21.22
C PRO A 73 25.97 -2.96 20.20
N ILE A 74 25.48 -1.72 20.15
CA ILE A 74 24.52 -1.29 19.14
C ILE A 74 25.26 -1.15 17.81
N ASP A 75 24.75 -1.81 16.76
CA ASP A 75 25.25 -1.59 15.42
C ASP A 75 24.81 -0.19 14.94
N LEU A 76 25.79 0.68 14.70
CA LEU A 76 25.59 2.04 14.21
C LEU A 76 25.73 2.13 12.69
N ASN A 77 25.98 1.02 12.00
CA ASN A 77 25.95 1.00 10.55
C ASN A 77 24.57 1.44 10.05
N ARG A 78 24.57 2.27 9.01
CA ARG A 78 23.33 2.77 8.42
C ARG A 78 22.54 1.60 7.83
N GLY A 79 21.26 1.51 8.16
CA GLY A 79 20.34 0.53 7.59
C GLY A 79 20.02 0.79 6.12
N HIS A 80 19.17 -0.09 5.57
CA HIS A 80 18.72 -0.02 4.17
C HIS A 80 17.53 0.92 3.96
N GLU A 81 16.88 1.37 5.04
CA GLU A 81 15.74 2.29 4.97
C GLU A 81 16.12 3.67 4.43
N TYR A 82 15.28 4.22 3.55
CA TYR A 82 15.61 5.42 2.78
C TYR A 82 15.70 6.69 3.63
N ALA A 83 14.97 6.78 4.76
CA ALA A 83 14.80 8.02 5.50
C ALA A 83 16.12 8.71 5.90
N ALA A 84 17.08 7.96 6.43
CA ALA A 84 18.38 8.51 6.83
C ALA A 84 19.21 8.97 5.62
N HIS A 85 19.12 8.27 4.49
CA HIS A 85 19.81 8.64 3.25
C HIS A 85 19.20 9.89 2.61
N ILE A 86 17.87 9.97 2.55
CA ILE A 86 17.12 11.15 2.07
C ILE A 86 17.49 12.38 2.90
N ALA A 87 17.46 12.26 4.24
CA ALA A 87 17.82 13.37 5.13
C ALA A 87 19.29 13.81 4.95
N ASN A 88 20.22 12.86 4.83
CA ASN A 88 21.62 13.13 4.57
C ASN A 88 21.84 13.89 3.26
N ALA A 89 21.22 13.42 2.17
CA ALA A 89 21.31 14.04 0.85
C ALA A 89 20.73 15.46 0.83
N TRP A 90 19.55 15.64 1.43
CA TRP A 90 18.89 16.95 1.55
C TRP A 90 19.73 17.96 2.34
N LEU A 91 20.41 17.51 3.40
CA LEU A 91 21.28 18.36 4.22
C LEU A 91 22.66 18.65 3.59
N GLY A 92 22.89 18.21 2.35
CA GLY A 92 24.12 18.49 1.59
C GLY A 92 25.18 17.38 1.65
N GLY A 93 24.79 16.18 2.06
CA GLY A 93 25.58 14.97 1.87
C GLY A 93 25.50 14.44 0.42
N ASP A 94 25.84 13.16 0.25
CA ASP A 94 25.83 12.51 -1.07
C ASP A 94 24.43 12.44 -1.67
N ILE A 95 24.35 12.58 -3.00
CA ILE A 95 23.12 12.38 -3.77
C ILE A 95 22.61 10.97 -3.53
N PHE A 96 21.31 10.84 -3.31
CA PHE A 96 20.66 9.55 -3.09
C PHE A 96 19.55 9.29 -4.08
N GLU A 97 19.55 8.11 -4.69
CA GLU A 97 18.52 7.62 -5.60
C GLU A 97 17.61 6.62 -4.87
N PHE A 98 16.30 6.78 -5.00
CA PHE A 98 15.29 5.89 -4.43
C PHE A 98 13.99 5.95 -5.24
N ASN A 99 13.04 5.05 -4.95
CA ASN A 99 11.67 5.17 -5.46
C ASN A 99 10.81 5.87 -4.41
N GLY A 100 10.13 6.94 -4.81
CA GLY A 100 9.38 7.81 -3.91
C GLY A 100 7.97 8.10 -4.42
N ASN A 101 7.04 8.22 -3.47
CA ASN A 101 5.65 8.59 -3.72
C ASN A 101 5.53 10.12 -3.82
N VAL A 102 5.08 10.61 -4.97
CA VAL A 102 5.01 12.05 -5.30
C VAL A 102 3.76 12.37 -6.12
N PRO A 103 3.28 13.63 -6.15
CA PRO A 103 2.22 14.03 -7.06
C PRO A 103 2.64 13.85 -8.53
N ASN A 104 1.76 13.22 -9.32
CA ASN A 104 1.97 13.04 -10.74
C ASN A 104 1.84 14.38 -11.48
N THR A 105 2.97 14.96 -11.84
CA THR A 105 3.06 16.21 -12.60
C THR A 105 3.49 15.91 -14.04
N ASN A 106 2.70 15.09 -14.73
CA ASN A 106 3.05 14.45 -15.99
C ASN A 106 4.30 13.53 -15.90
N LEU A 107 4.55 12.89 -14.76
CA LEU A 107 5.65 11.93 -14.56
C LEU A 107 5.33 10.58 -15.22
N ILE A 108 4.10 10.10 -15.00
CA ILE A 108 3.50 8.98 -15.73
C ILE A 108 2.35 9.55 -16.58
N THR A 109 2.58 9.63 -17.89
CA THR A 109 1.78 10.48 -18.79
C THR A 109 0.37 9.97 -19.05
N ASN A 110 0.07 8.72 -18.69
CA ASN A 110 -1.24 8.11 -18.87
C ASN A 110 -1.92 7.73 -17.55
N LEU A 111 -1.46 8.29 -16.42
CA LEU A 111 -2.19 8.34 -15.15
C LEU A 111 -2.71 9.77 -14.90
N PRO A 112 -3.70 9.96 -14.01
CA PRO A 112 -4.27 11.28 -13.75
C PRO A 112 -3.23 12.27 -13.22
N GLU A 113 -3.36 13.55 -13.59
CA GLU A 113 -2.57 14.64 -13.02
C GLU A 113 -2.91 14.79 -11.52
N GLY A 114 -1.90 14.99 -10.69
CA GLY A 114 -2.06 15.17 -9.24
C GLY A 114 -2.14 13.87 -8.43
N ALA A 115 -2.45 12.72 -9.06
CA ALA A 115 -2.49 11.43 -8.39
C ALA A 115 -1.12 11.09 -7.75
N CYS A 116 -1.13 10.42 -6.60
CA CYS A 116 0.10 9.95 -5.98
C CYS A 116 0.70 8.80 -6.81
N VAL A 117 1.94 8.93 -7.27
CA VAL A 117 2.65 7.91 -8.04
C VAL A 117 4.00 7.61 -7.40
N GLU A 118 4.41 6.36 -7.42
CA GLU A 118 5.76 5.96 -7.05
C GLU A 118 6.66 5.91 -8.29
N VAL A 119 7.70 6.75 -8.31
CA VAL A 119 8.66 6.86 -9.43
C VAL A 119 10.09 6.96 -8.89
N PRO A 120 11.13 6.78 -9.73
CA PRO A 120 12.50 7.10 -9.33
C PRO A 120 12.64 8.58 -8.97
N VAL A 121 13.36 8.86 -7.90
CA VAL A 121 13.61 10.20 -7.37
C VAL A 121 15.08 10.30 -6.97
N TYR A 122 15.71 11.40 -7.36
CA TYR A 122 17.01 11.81 -6.82
C TYR A 122 16.81 12.86 -5.73
N VAL A 123 17.54 12.75 -4.62
CA VAL A 123 17.60 13.80 -3.59
C VAL A 123 19.01 14.35 -3.54
N ASP A 124 19.09 15.67 -3.48
CA ASP A 124 20.31 16.41 -3.19
C ASP A 124 19.98 17.67 -2.37
N LYS A 125 20.97 18.55 -2.18
CA LYS A 125 20.79 19.82 -1.45
C LYS A 125 19.75 20.76 -2.09
N GLY A 126 19.47 20.59 -3.38
CA GLY A 126 18.46 21.33 -4.13
C GLY A 126 17.03 20.82 -3.93
N GLY A 127 16.86 19.62 -3.35
CA GLY A 127 15.56 19.04 -3.01
C GLY A 127 15.34 17.66 -3.62
N LEU A 128 14.06 17.33 -3.82
CA LEU A 128 13.60 16.10 -4.49
C LEU A 128 13.46 16.37 -5.99
N HIS A 129 13.99 15.47 -6.81
CA HIS A 129 13.95 15.53 -8.27
C HIS A 129 13.31 14.24 -8.82
N PRO A 130 11.96 14.20 -8.93
CA PRO A 130 11.27 13.05 -9.51
C PRO A 130 11.57 12.90 -10.99
N VAL A 131 11.72 11.66 -11.44
CA VAL A 131 12.09 11.33 -12.82
C VAL A 131 10.84 11.09 -13.66
N HIS A 132 10.81 11.69 -14.85
CA HIS A 132 9.77 11.42 -15.85
C HIS A 132 9.90 9.98 -16.39
N VAL A 133 8.85 9.19 -16.24
CA VAL A 133 8.79 7.77 -16.64
C VAL A 133 8.16 7.58 -18.01
N GLY A 134 7.16 8.41 -18.35
CA GLY A 134 6.39 8.27 -19.60
C GLY A 134 5.14 7.41 -19.43
N ALA A 135 4.62 6.88 -20.55
CA ALA A 135 3.40 6.08 -20.54
C ALA A 135 3.65 4.65 -20.07
N LEU A 136 2.83 4.16 -19.13
CA LEU A 136 2.79 2.73 -18.80
C LEU A 136 2.18 1.90 -19.95
N PRO A 137 2.63 0.66 -20.17
CA PRO A 137 1.99 -0.27 -21.09
C PRO A 137 0.48 -0.46 -20.79
N PRO A 138 -0.37 -0.71 -21.81
CA PRO A 138 -1.83 -0.78 -21.62
C PRO A 138 -2.31 -1.74 -20.52
N GLN A 139 -1.69 -2.91 -20.42
CA GLN A 139 -2.03 -3.91 -19.41
C GLN A 139 -1.65 -3.52 -17.99
N LEU A 140 -0.65 -2.63 -17.83
CA LEU A 140 -0.22 -2.12 -16.52
C LEU A 140 -1.01 -0.87 -16.14
N VAL A 141 -1.19 0.07 -17.09
CA VAL A 141 -1.96 1.29 -16.81
C VAL A 141 -3.40 0.98 -16.46
N ALA A 142 -4.01 -0.07 -17.05
CA ALA A 142 -5.35 -0.50 -16.70
C ALA A 142 -5.46 -0.97 -15.23
N MET A 143 -4.45 -1.69 -14.74
CA MET A 143 -4.40 -2.15 -13.35
C MET A 143 -4.17 -0.97 -12.40
N ASN A 144 -3.19 -0.11 -12.71
CA ASN A 144 -2.86 1.05 -11.87
C ASN A 144 -3.99 2.09 -11.82
N HIS A 145 -4.71 2.31 -12.92
CA HIS A 145 -5.86 3.25 -12.92
C HIS A 145 -6.95 2.84 -11.94
N ILE A 146 -7.21 1.53 -11.79
CA ILE A 146 -8.21 1.06 -10.83
C ILE A 146 -7.78 1.43 -9.41
N SER A 147 -6.53 1.13 -9.03
CA SER A 147 -5.99 1.51 -7.71
C SER A 147 -6.06 3.01 -7.47
N VAL A 148 -5.62 3.82 -8.44
CA VAL A 148 -5.67 5.29 -8.32
C VAL A 148 -7.11 5.77 -8.11
N MET A 149 -8.08 5.29 -8.89
CA MET A 149 -9.47 5.73 -8.72
C MET A 149 -10.11 5.26 -7.41
N VAL A 150 -9.74 4.07 -6.93
CA VAL A 150 -10.16 3.59 -5.60
C VAL A 150 -9.60 4.52 -4.51
N GLU A 151 -8.31 4.84 -4.56
CA GLU A 151 -7.65 5.72 -3.59
C GLU A 151 -8.23 7.15 -3.62
N GLU A 152 -8.41 7.74 -4.80
CA GLU A 152 -8.98 9.08 -4.96
C GLU A 152 -10.41 9.15 -4.40
N MET A 153 -11.26 8.14 -4.67
CA MET A 153 -12.61 8.08 -4.09
C MET A 153 -12.56 7.93 -2.57
N ALA A 154 -11.67 7.10 -2.03
CA ALA A 154 -11.52 6.92 -0.58
C ALA A 154 -11.08 8.21 0.12
N VAL A 155 -10.12 8.94 -0.47
CA VAL A 155 -9.65 10.23 0.05
C VAL A 155 -10.76 11.28 0.02
N GLU A 156 -11.45 11.41 -1.12
CA GLU A 156 -12.57 12.36 -1.25
C GLU A 156 -13.69 12.02 -0.26
N ALA A 157 -14.02 10.74 -0.09
CA ALA A 157 -15.00 10.27 0.88
C ALA A 157 -14.60 10.64 2.32
N ALA A 158 -13.32 10.48 2.66
CA ALA A 158 -12.80 10.84 3.98
C ALA A 158 -12.86 12.36 4.25
N LEU A 159 -12.58 13.18 3.22
CA LEU A 159 -12.61 14.64 3.32
C LEU A 159 -14.05 15.18 3.41
N THR A 160 -14.97 14.61 2.64
CA THR A 160 -16.38 15.05 2.55
C THR A 160 -17.30 14.39 3.57
N GLY A 161 -16.88 13.26 4.14
CA GLY A 161 -17.71 12.43 5.01
C GLY A 161 -18.82 11.71 4.27
N ASP A 162 -18.59 11.30 3.02
CA ASP A 162 -19.57 10.63 2.14
C ASP A 162 -19.48 9.09 2.25
N PRO A 163 -20.41 8.43 2.96
CA PRO A 163 -20.41 6.96 3.08
C PRO A 163 -20.72 6.24 1.75
N THR A 164 -21.48 6.86 0.86
CA THR A 164 -21.78 6.30 -0.47
C THR A 164 -20.51 6.26 -1.32
N LEU A 165 -19.65 7.28 -1.22
CA LEU A 165 -18.37 7.29 -1.94
C LEU A 165 -17.36 6.29 -1.35
N VAL A 166 -17.37 6.04 -0.04
CA VAL A 166 -16.63 4.91 0.56
C VAL A 166 -17.09 3.59 -0.05
N PHE A 167 -18.41 3.38 -0.15
CA PHE A 167 -18.95 2.18 -0.79
C PHE A 167 -18.51 2.06 -2.26
N GLN A 168 -18.58 3.14 -3.03
CA GLN A 168 -18.14 3.14 -4.44
C GLN A 168 -16.64 2.84 -4.56
N SER A 169 -15.81 3.38 -3.67
CA SER A 169 -14.39 3.05 -3.60
C SER A 169 -14.17 1.55 -3.40
N VAL A 170 -14.79 0.97 -2.36
CA VAL A 170 -14.64 -0.45 -2.02
C VAL A 170 -15.29 -1.36 -3.08
N LEU A 171 -16.32 -0.88 -3.78
CA LEU A 171 -16.96 -1.59 -4.89
C LEU A 171 -15.99 -1.86 -6.07
N TYR A 172 -15.05 -0.95 -6.32
CA TYR A 172 -14.05 -1.09 -7.37
C TYR A 172 -12.75 -1.73 -6.90
N ASP A 173 -12.56 -1.97 -5.60
CA ASP A 173 -11.42 -2.70 -5.09
C ASP A 173 -11.35 -4.11 -5.73
N PRO A 174 -10.23 -4.49 -6.38
CA PRO A 174 -10.07 -5.75 -7.08
C PRO A 174 -10.40 -7.00 -6.27
N LEU A 175 -10.02 -7.03 -4.99
CA LEU A 175 -10.25 -8.20 -4.15
C LEU A 175 -11.72 -8.29 -3.77
N THR A 176 -12.29 -7.19 -3.31
CA THR A 176 -13.67 -7.09 -2.87
C THR A 176 -14.62 -7.43 -4.02
N ALA A 177 -14.43 -6.83 -5.20
CA ALA A 177 -15.22 -7.11 -6.40
C ALA A 177 -15.08 -8.56 -6.91
N ALA A 178 -13.97 -9.23 -6.62
CA ALA A 178 -13.76 -10.62 -7.03
C ALA A 178 -14.44 -11.64 -6.13
N VAL A 179 -14.77 -11.27 -4.88
CA VAL A 179 -15.24 -12.20 -3.84
C VAL A 179 -16.69 -11.95 -3.44
N LEU A 180 -17.16 -10.69 -3.48
CA LEU A 180 -18.47 -10.28 -2.98
C LEU A 180 -19.38 -9.73 -4.08
N SER A 181 -20.70 -9.85 -3.88
CA SER A 181 -21.71 -9.12 -4.64
C SER A 181 -21.85 -7.68 -4.16
N MET A 182 -22.45 -6.80 -4.98
CA MET A 182 -22.64 -5.38 -4.60
C MET A 182 -23.41 -5.19 -3.28
N ALA A 183 -24.38 -6.07 -3.00
CA ALA A 183 -25.15 -6.02 -1.75
C ALA A 183 -24.27 -6.39 -0.54
N GLU A 184 -23.51 -7.47 -0.64
CA GLU A 184 -22.57 -7.89 0.42
C GLU A 184 -21.48 -6.83 0.67
N ILE A 185 -20.99 -6.17 -0.38
CA ILE A 185 -20.04 -5.07 -0.27
C ILE A 185 -20.66 -3.90 0.50
N LYS A 186 -21.90 -3.52 0.16
CA LYS A 186 -22.60 -2.43 0.83
C LYS A 186 -22.81 -2.73 2.31
N ASP A 187 -23.27 -3.94 2.64
CA ASP A 187 -23.48 -4.37 4.02
C ASP A 187 -22.16 -4.35 4.81
N MET A 188 -21.08 -4.91 4.23
CA MET A 188 -19.74 -4.88 4.82
C MET A 188 -19.24 -3.45 5.09
N VAL A 189 -19.39 -2.54 4.12
CA VAL A 189 -18.98 -1.13 4.27
C VAL A 189 -19.78 -0.44 5.38
N ASN A 190 -21.10 -0.64 5.44
CA ASN A 190 -21.94 -0.08 6.49
C ASN A 190 -21.53 -0.60 7.89
N GLU A 191 -21.22 -1.89 8.01
CA GLU A 191 -20.71 -2.47 9.25
C GLU A 191 -19.35 -1.88 9.65
N MET A 192 -18.42 -1.72 8.71
CA MET A 192 -17.11 -1.11 8.95
C MET A 192 -17.22 0.36 9.38
N LEU A 193 -18.07 1.15 8.71
CA LEU A 193 -18.32 2.54 9.05
C LEU A 193 -18.90 2.67 10.46
N LYS A 194 -19.87 1.81 10.81
CA LYS A 194 -20.47 1.77 12.15
C LYS A 194 -19.45 1.39 13.22
N GLN A 195 -18.63 0.37 12.97
CA GLN A 195 -17.60 -0.09 13.90
C GLN A 195 -16.52 0.98 14.15
N ASN A 196 -16.21 1.79 13.14
CA ASN A 196 -15.16 2.80 13.21
C ASN A 196 -15.70 4.23 13.46
N LYS A 197 -16.98 4.38 13.79
CA LYS A 197 -17.65 5.68 13.92
C LYS A 197 -16.89 6.70 14.77
N ASP A 198 -16.37 6.27 15.92
CA ASP A 198 -15.67 7.15 16.86
C ASP A 198 -14.34 7.71 16.31
N TYR A 199 -13.81 7.09 15.24
CA TYR A 199 -12.57 7.50 14.56
C TYR A 199 -12.82 8.28 13.25
N LEU A 200 -14.08 8.50 12.86
CA LEU A 200 -14.48 9.10 11.59
C LEU A 200 -15.24 10.44 11.78
N PRO A 201 -14.59 11.48 12.35
CA PRO A 201 -15.28 12.70 12.77
C PRO A 201 -15.90 13.52 11.63
N GLN A 202 -15.47 13.33 10.38
CA GLN A 202 -16.04 13.98 9.20
C GLN A 202 -17.40 13.39 8.80
N PHE A 203 -17.67 12.12 9.14
CA PHE A 203 -18.87 11.41 8.73
C PHE A 203 -20.03 11.74 9.67
N LYS A 204 -21.12 12.28 9.10
CA LYS A 204 -22.38 12.55 9.83
C LYS A 204 -23.39 11.41 9.66
N HIS A 205 -23.22 10.63 8.59
CA HIS A 205 -24.01 9.46 8.25
C HIS A 205 -23.05 8.29 8.00
N PHE A 206 -23.47 7.08 8.35
CA PHE A 206 -22.62 5.87 8.36
C PHE A 206 -23.23 4.74 7.53
N GLU A 207 -24.13 5.08 6.63
CA GLU A 207 -24.82 4.16 5.74
C GLU A 207 -24.71 4.71 4.31
N ALA A 208 -24.24 3.86 3.39
CA ALA A 208 -24.05 4.16 1.97
C ALA A 208 -25.35 4.14 1.15
#